data_AF-A0A1G8X667-F1
#
_entry.id   AF-A0A1G8X667-F1
#
_cell.length_a   1.000
_cell.length_b   1.000
_cell.length_c   1.000
_cell.angle_alpha   90.00
_cell.angle_beta   90.00
_cell.angle_gamma   90.00
#
_symmetry.space_group_name_H-M   'P 1'
#
loop_
_entity.id
_entity.type
_entity.pdbx_description
1 polymer ?
#
loop_
_entity_poly.entity_id
_entity_poly.type
_entity_poly.pdbx_seq_one_letter_code
_entity_poly.pdbx_strand_id
1 'polypeptide(L)'
;MIKSKPGVFDVYSLEIKNNGHTLHNVTVEVYRDEPNSLTKFGLFSNPIGTIKQGQIILLHKNFPLSVKAKEVEVIVSWQDESKLARDGKTKLEGRKYKQSFIFKPNSQ
;
A
#
# COMPACT_ATOMS: atom_id res chain seq x y z
N MET A 1 18.98 4.51 -11.56
CA MET A 1 18.61 4.70 -10.15
C MET A 1 18.42 6.19 -9.91
N ILE A 2 17.32 6.60 -9.30
CA ILE A 2 17.09 7.99 -8.90
C ILE A 2 18.00 8.28 -7.71
N LYS A 3 18.69 9.43 -7.73
CA LYS A 3 19.47 9.93 -6.60
C LYS A 3 18.68 11.03 -5.90
N SER A 4 18.85 11.17 -4.59
CA SER A 4 18.25 12.27 -3.84
C SER A 4 18.70 13.62 -4.40
N LYS A 5 17.83 14.61 -4.25
CA LYS A 5 18.14 16.00 -4.56
C LYS A 5 18.04 16.80 -3.25
N PRO A 6 19.18 17.26 -2.68
CA PRO A 6 19.18 18.00 -1.43
C PRO A 6 18.18 19.15 -1.44
N GLY A 7 17.38 19.26 -0.37
CA GLY A 7 16.35 20.29 -0.22
C GLY A 7 15.09 20.09 -1.09
N VAL A 8 15.00 19.02 -1.88
CA VAL A 8 13.85 18.76 -2.75
C VAL A 8 13.20 17.41 -2.42
N PHE A 9 13.94 16.30 -2.55
CA PHE A 9 13.43 14.97 -2.24
C PHE A 9 14.54 14.01 -1.83
N ASP A 10 14.18 13.07 -0.97
CA ASP A 10 14.96 11.88 -0.64
C ASP A 10 14.39 10.66 -1.38
N VAL A 11 15.14 9.56 -1.38
CA VAL A 11 14.79 8.35 -2.12
C VAL A 11 14.57 7.21 -1.14
N TYR A 12 13.40 6.60 -1.19
CA TYR A 12 12.98 5.52 -0.29
C TYR A 12 12.66 4.23 -1.06
N SER A 13 12.58 3.13 -0.31
CA SER A 13 12.05 1.86 -0.78
C SER A 13 11.02 1.34 0.22
N LEU A 14 9.99 0.65 -0.28
CA LEU A 14 8.94 0.05 0.52
C LEU A 14 8.87 -1.45 0.19
N GLU A 15 8.98 -2.27 1.23
CA GLU A 15 8.72 -3.71 1.17
C GLU A 15 7.54 -4.04 2.06
N ILE A 16 6.59 -4.81 1.53
CA ILE A 16 5.44 -5.31 2.28
C ILE A 16 5.42 -6.82 2.12
N LYS A 17 5.34 -7.54 3.25
CA LYS A 17 5.26 -9.00 3.30
C LYS A 17 3.98 -9.44 3.99
N ASN A 18 3.30 -10.43 3.43
CA ASN A 18 2.16 -11.06 4.07
C ASN A 18 2.65 -12.06 5.12
N ASN A 19 2.47 -11.73 6.40
CA ASN A 19 2.77 -12.65 7.52
C ASN A 19 1.51 -13.39 8.04
N GLY A 20 0.34 -13.10 7.49
CA GLY A 20 -0.95 -13.69 7.88
C GLY A 20 -1.37 -14.87 6.98
N HIS A 21 -2.68 -15.03 6.80
CA HIS A 21 -3.27 -16.03 5.90
C HIS A 21 -3.27 -15.55 4.44
N THR A 22 -3.72 -16.41 3.52
CA THR A 22 -3.87 -16.04 2.09
C THR A 22 -4.86 -14.90 1.92
N LEU A 23 -4.43 -13.85 1.23
CA LEU A 23 -5.22 -12.66 0.94
C LEU A 23 -5.67 -12.65 -0.52
N HIS A 24 -6.88 -12.19 -0.80
CA HIS A 24 -7.41 -12.06 -2.17
C HIS A 24 -7.66 -10.59 -2.53
N ASN A 25 -7.60 -10.28 -3.83
CA ASN A 25 -7.75 -8.94 -4.40
C ASN A 25 -6.97 -7.87 -3.62
N VAL A 26 -5.70 -8.18 -3.32
CA VAL A 26 -4.82 -7.28 -2.60
C VAL A 26 -4.54 -6.04 -3.45
N THR A 27 -4.68 -4.87 -2.85
CA THR A 27 -4.28 -3.58 -3.43
C THR A 27 -3.45 -2.82 -2.42
N VAL A 28 -2.34 -2.23 -2.88
CA VAL A 28 -1.48 -1.36 -2.07
C VAL A 28 -1.52 0.05 -2.64
N GLU A 29 -1.88 1.01 -1.81
CA GLU A 29 -1.94 2.42 -2.16
C GLU A 29 -1.06 3.21 -1.21
N VAL A 30 -0.25 4.11 -1.76
CA VAL A 30 0.68 4.92 -0.96
C VAL A 30 0.47 6.37 -1.26
N TYR A 31 0.31 7.14 -0.19
CA TYR A 31 0.08 8.57 -0.24
C TYR A 31 1.07 9.30 0.66
N ARG A 32 1.27 10.58 0.40
CA ARG A 32 1.99 11.49 1.31
C ARG A 32 1.19 12.76 1.53
N ASP A 33 1.44 13.43 2.65
CA ASP A 33 0.94 14.78 2.86
C ASP A 33 1.65 15.81 1.97
N GLU A 34 1.02 16.98 1.85
CA GLU A 34 1.57 18.16 1.19
C GLU A 34 1.48 19.38 2.11
N PRO A 35 2.49 20.26 2.10
CA PRO A 35 2.43 21.51 2.84
C PRO A 35 1.18 22.31 2.46
N ASN A 36 0.47 22.81 3.47
CA ASN A 36 -0.72 23.66 3.31
C ASN A 36 -1.90 22.98 2.58
N SER A 37 -1.97 21.65 2.60
CA SER A 37 -3.06 20.88 2.00
C SER A 37 -3.59 19.83 2.98
N LEU A 38 -4.91 19.65 3.01
CA LEU A 38 -5.55 18.50 3.66
C LEU A 38 -5.59 17.27 2.74
N THR A 39 -5.42 17.46 1.44
CA THR A 39 -5.40 16.40 0.44
C THR A 39 -4.02 15.76 0.38
N LYS A 40 -3.96 14.42 0.51
CA LYS A 40 -2.74 13.64 0.32
C LYS A 40 -2.52 13.31 -1.16
N PHE A 41 -1.26 13.28 -1.58
CA PHE A 41 -0.87 13.02 -2.97
C PHE A 41 -0.46 11.55 -3.12
N GLY A 42 -0.97 10.89 -4.17
CA GLY A 42 -0.64 9.51 -4.48
C GLY A 42 0.80 9.39 -4.97
N LEU A 43 1.56 8.48 -4.37
CA LEU A 43 2.87 8.05 -4.87
C LEU A 43 2.70 6.90 -5.86
N PHE A 44 1.91 5.89 -5.50
CA PHE A 44 1.55 4.78 -6.38
C PHE A 44 0.33 4.02 -5.83
N SER A 45 -0.40 3.36 -6.73
CA SER A 45 -1.49 2.44 -6.40
C SER A 45 -1.31 1.19 -7.26
N ASN A 46 -1.13 0.04 -6.62
CA ASN A 46 -0.81 -1.23 -7.28
C ASN A 46 -1.84 -2.29 -6.91
N PRO A 47 -2.69 -2.74 -7.85
CA PRO A 47 -3.44 -3.97 -7.69
C PRO A 47 -2.47 -5.16 -7.82
N ILE A 48 -2.49 -6.05 -6.83
CA ILE A 48 -1.54 -7.17 -6.73
C ILE A 48 -2.21 -8.52 -7.03
N GLY A 49 -3.43 -8.74 -6.52
CA GLY A 49 -4.16 -10.01 -6.70
C GLY A 49 -4.12 -10.91 -5.46
N THR A 50 -3.86 -12.21 -5.64
CA THR A 50 -3.85 -13.17 -4.51
C THR A 50 -2.44 -13.36 -3.97
N ILE A 51 -2.25 -13.20 -2.66
CA ILE A 51 -0.96 -13.35 -1.98
C ILE A 51 -1.07 -14.40 -0.87
N LYS A 52 -0.24 -15.44 -0.94
CA LYS A 52 -0.18 -16.48 0.09
C LYS A 52 0.62 -16.02 1.32
N GLN A 53 0.45 -16.75 2.42
CA GLN A 53 1.27 -16.56 3.61
C GLN A 53 2.76 -16.61 3.28
N GLY A 54 3.53 -15.69 3.85
CA GLY A 54 4.97 -15.59 3.73
C GLY A 54 5.48 -14.92 2.46
N GLN A 55 4.61 -14.60 1.50
CA GLN A 55 5.01 -13.95 0.25
C GLN A 55 5.16 -12.43 0.40
N ILE A 56 6.10 -11.86 -0.37
CA ILE A 56 6.22 -10.42 -0.54
C ILE A 56 5.02 -9.95 -1.38
N ILE A 57 4.24 -9.01 -0.83
CA ILE A 57 3.13 -8.34 -1.52
C ILE A 57 3.69 -7.36 -2.54
N LEU A 58 4.64 -6.53 -2.11
CA LEU A 58 5.20 -5.44 -2.92
C LEU A 58 6.64 -5.17 -2.52
N LEU A 59 7.49 -4.94 -3.52
CA LEU A 59 8.81 -4.35 -3.36
C LEU A 59 8.94 -3.16 -4.32
N HIS A 60 8.64 -1.96 -3.82
CA HIS A 60 8.76 -0.73 -4.59
C HIS A 60 10.07 -0.03 -4.23
N LYS A 61 11.03 -0.02 -5.16
CA LYS A 61 12.35 0.58 -4.93
C LYS A 61 12.43 2.00 -5.48
N ASN A 62 13.28 2.82 -4.85
CA ASN A 62 13.75 4.10 -5.35
C ASN A 62 12.65 5.14 -5.67
N PHE A 63 11.58 5.24 -4.88
CA PHE A 63 10.59 6.29 -5.09
C PHE A 63 11.03 7.60 -4.44
N PRO A 64 10.88 8.75 -5.12
CA PRO A 64 11.20 10.05 -4.56
C PRO A 64 10.12 10.48 -3.55
N LEU A 65 10.55 10.94 -2.38
CA LEU A 65 9.68 11.52 -1.36
C LEU A 65 10.14 12.95 -1.07
N SER A 66 9.24 13.91 -1.21
CA SER A 66 9.53 15.31 -0.91
C SER A 66 10.07 15.46 0.51
N VAL A 67 11.14 16.24 0.69
CA VAL A 67 11.70 16.53 2.03
C VAL A 67 10.71 17.32 2.91
N LYS A 68 9.66 17.88 2.30
CA LYS A 68 8.58 18.60 2.99
C LYS A 68 7.44 17.69 3.46
N ALA A 69 7.42 16.43 3.04
CA ALA A 69 6.43 15.46 3.50
C ALA A 69 6.69 15.10 4.97
N LYS A 70 5.66 15.16 5.80
CA LYS A 70 5.71 14.79 7.22
C LYS A 70 5.16 13.39 7.46
N GLU A 71 4.35 12.90 6.54
CA GLU A 71 3.65 11.64 6.63
C GLU A 71 3.65 10.89 5.30
N VAL A 72 3.90 9.58 5.37
CA VAL A 72 3.56 8.63 4.30
C VAL A 72 2.53 7.66 4.85
N GLU A 73 1.38 7.59 4.19
CA GLU A 73 0.33 6.63 4.49
C GLU A 73 0.38 5.48 3.48
N VAL A 74 0.52 4.26 3.97
CA VAL A 74 0.44 3.03 3.19
C VAL A 74 -0.85 2.32 3.55
N ILE A 75 -1.74 2.18 2.57
CA ILE A 75 -3.01 1.46 2.71
C ILE A 75 -2.88 0.12 1.99
N VAL A 76 -3.05 -0.96 2.73
CA VAL A 76 -3.18 -2.31 2.17
C VAL A 76 -4.62 -2.73 2.32
N SER A 77 -5.29 -3.08 1.22
CA SER A 77 -6.64 -3.61 1.23
C SER A 77 -6.69 -4.99 0.61
N TRP A 78 -7.59 -5.84 1.08
CA TRP A 78 -7.77 -7.21 0.60
C TRP A 78 -9.20 -7.69 0.91
N GLN A 79 -9.52 -8.90 0.49
CA GLN A 79 -10.77 -9.56 0.86
C GLN A 79 -10.58 -11.04 1.17
N ASP A 80 -11.56 -11.61 1.86
CA ASP A 80 -11.73 -13.07 1.96
C ASP A 80 -11.96 -13.70 0.57
N GLU A 81 -11.77 -15.01 0.49
CA GLU A 81 -12.12 -15.78 -0.70
C GLU A 81 -13.61 -15.61 -1.03
N SER A 82 -13.92 -15.34 -2.30
CA SER A 82 -15.29 -15.31 -2.78
C SER A 82 -15.87 -16.73 -2.82
N LYS A 83 -17.14 -16.90 -2.42
CA LYS A 83 -17.81 -18.20 -2.37
C LYS A 83 -18.94 -18.27 -3.38
N LEU A 84 -19.32 -19.47 -3.81
CA LEU A 84 -20.58 -19.66 -4.53
C LEU A 84 -21.74 -19.81 -3.54
N ALA A 85 -22.88 -19.22 -3.87
CA ALA A 85 -24.13 -19.47 -3.15
C ALA A 85 -24.61 -20.91 -3.38
N ARG A 86 -25.68 -21.30 -2.67
CA ARG A 86 -26.27 -22.64 -2.76
C ARG A 86 -26.76 -23.01 -4.16
N ASP A 87 -27.05 -22.02 -5.00
CA ASP A 87 -27.47 -22.20 -6.40
C ASP A 87 -26.31 -22.60 -7.34
N GLY A 88 -25.06 -22.57 -6.85
CA GLY A 88 -23.86 -22.88 -7.62
C GLY A 88 -23.51 -21.87 -8.71
N LYS A 89 -24.26 -20.76 -8.82
CA LYS A 89 -24.13 -19.77 -9.91
C LYS A 89 -23.80 -18.39 -9.39
N THR A 90 -24.35 -18.01 -8.24
CA THR A 90 -24.19 -16.67 -7.70
C THR A 90 -22.88 -16.59 -6.93
N LYS A 91 -21.97 -15.73 -7.38
CA LYS A 91 -20.72 -15.42 -6.68
C LYS A 91 -20.99 -14.44 -5.55
N LEU A 92 -20.68 -14.84 -4.33
CA LEU A 92 -20.70 -14.03 -3.12
C LEU A 92 -19.29 -13.50 -2.89
N GLU A 93 -19.11 -12.18 -2.96
CA GLU A 93 -17.82 -11.56 -2.68
C GLU A 93 -17.41 -11.73 -1.23
N GLY A 94 -16.12 -11.96 -1.00
CA GLY A 94 -15.55 -12.04 0.34
C GLY A 94 -15.64 -10.69 1.06
N ARG A 95 -15.59 -10.73 2.40
CA ARG A 95 -15.53 -9.51 3.20
C ARG A 95 -14.26 -8.73 2.86
N LYS A 96 -14.40 -7.43 2.62
CA LYS A 96 -13.26 -6.53 2.37
C LYS A 96 -12.67 -6.03 3.69
N TYR A 97 -11.35 -5.94 3.73
CA TYR A 97 -10.57 -5.42 4.85
C TYR A 97 -9.57 -4.38 4.34
N LYS A 98 -9.13 -3.52 5.25
CA LYS A 98 -7.99 -2.63 5.02
C LYS A 98 -7.17 -2.47 6.28
N GLN A 99 -5.88 -2.20 6.11
CA GLN A 99 -4.98 -1.74 7.15
C GLN A 99 -4.22 -0.52 6.63
N SER A 100 -4.12 0.51 7.47
CA SER A 100 -3.34 1.71 7.19
C SER A 100 -2.12 1.74 8.09
N PHE A 101 -0.96 2.05 7.51
CA PHE A 101 0.31 2.24 8.19
C PHE A 101 0.78 3.67 7.94
N ILE A 102 1.10 4.38 9.02
CA ILE A 102 1.53 5.77 8.97
C ILE A 102 3.00 5.85 9.34
N PHE A 103 3.83 6.34 8.42
CA PHE A 103 5.26 6.56 8.62
C PHE A 103 5.54 8.06 8.71
N LYS A 104 6.38 8.46 9.66
CA LYS A 104 6.83 9.84 9.81
C LYS A 104 8.34 9.93 9.54
N PRO A 105 8.76 10.38 8.33
CA PRO A 105 10.16 10.31 7.90
C PRO A 105 11.14 11.11 8.78
N ASN A 106 10.67 12.18 9.43
CA ASN A 106 11.50 13.14 10.16
C ASN A 106 11.28 13.11 11.69
N SER A 107 10.81 12.00 12.25
CA SER A 107 10.70 11.84 13.71
C SER A 107 12.02 11.32 14.29
N GLN A 108 13.01 12.20 14.44
CA GLN A 108 14.12 12.00 15.38
C GLN A 108 13.87 12.83 16.64
#